data_AF-A0A5J4QVH1-F1
#
_entry.id   AF-A0A5J4QVH1-F1
#
_cell.length_a   1.000
_cell.length_b   1.000
_cell.length_c   1.000
_cell.angle_alpha   90.00
_cell.angle_beta   90.00
_cell.angle_gamma   90.00
#
_symmetry.space_group_name_H-M   'P 1'
#
loop_
_entity.id
_entity.type
_entity.pdbx_description
1 polymer ?
#
loop_
_entity_poly.entity_id
_entity_poly.type
_entity_poly.pdbx_seq_one_letter_code
_entity_poly.pdbx_strand_id
1 'polypeptide(L)'
;MAEKNRYRYRLEGLEERWVDAGYTTTATYANLAPGNYVFHVLGSNNDGVWNEKGASLRVVIVPPFWQRWWFIGLISLGLLFIGGILVRFYIFRQTIKNKLLLEKTQARKLHEVDMMKLQFFTNVSHEIRTPLTLIIGPVEKLWRQIKEEDIRSQLGIVYRNASKLMELINQLLDFRKLEAGKYRVDYRNGDMVRFLSGITESFRYSANEKGITLAFCSNQARFIFKFVMTIGGTYSLFFTNSGTMILKPLMPPKNNSPRSFF
;
A
#
# COMPACT_ATOMS: atom_id res chain seq x y z
N MET A 1 -22.91 90.79 -13.44
CA MET A 1 -22.83 90.33 -14.84
C MET A 1 -21.63 89.40 -14.92
N ALA A 2 -21.80 88.18 -15.43
CA ALA A 2 -20.71 87.20 -15.47
C ALA A 2 -19.55 87.73 -16.32
N GLU A 3 -18.34 87.75 -15.78
CA GLU A 3 -17.12 88.12 -16.49
C GLU A 3 -16.94 87.18 -17.69
N LYS A 4 -17.00 87.73 -18.91
CA LYS A 4 -16.82 86.98 -20.16
C LYS A 4 -15.33 86.87 -20.50
N ASN A 5 -14.53 86.31 -19.59
CA ASN A 5 -13.11 86.09 -19.83
C ASN A 5 -12.93 84.93 -20.81
N ARG A 6 -12.11 85.12 -21.84
CA ARG A 6 -11.76 84.04 -22.77
C ARG A 6 -10.41 83.46 -22.42
N TYR A 7 -10.23 82.17 -22.69
CA TYR A 7 -9.00 81.46 -22.38
C TYR A 7 -8.38 80.86 -23.63
N ARG A 8 -7.06 80.89 -23.69
CA ARG A 8 -6.25 80.15 -24.66
C ARG A 8 -5.24 79.33 -23.90
N TYR A 9 -5.06 78.08 -24.30
CA TYR A 9 -4.06 77.22 -23.69
C TYR A 9 -3.23 76.50 -24.75
N ARG A 10 -2.06 76.02 -24.34
CA ARG A 10 -1.26 75.08 -25.12
C ARG A 10 -0.48 74.18 -24.18
N LEU A 11 -0.27 72.94 -24.58
CA LEU A 11 0.63 72.03 -23.90
C LEU A 11 1.93 71.92 -24.69
N GLU A 12 2.96 72.62 -24.22
CA GLU A 12 4.29 72.54 -24.80
C GLU A 12 4.83 71.11 -24.65
N GLY A 13 5.24 70.53 -25.78
CA GLY A 13 5.61 69.11 -25.90
C GLY A 13 4.54 68.23 -26.57
N LEU A 14 3.33 68.74 -26.80
CA LEU A 14 2.28 68.07 -27.58
C LEU A 14 1.76 68.92 -28.74
N GLU A 15 1.48 70.20 -28.49
CA GLU A 15 0.85 71.11 -29.45
C GLU A 15 1.72 72.36 -29.68
N GLU A 16 1.95 72.73 -30.95
CA GLU A 16 2.74 73.91 -31.30
C GLU A 16 1.91 75.22 -31.30
N ARG A 17 0.59 75.12 -31.53
CA ARG A 17 -0.33 76.26 -31.65
C ARG A 17 -1.22 76.39 -30.41
N TRP A 18 -1.66 77.62 -30.14
CA TRP A 18 -2.63 77.90 -29.09
C TRP A 18 -4.02 77.40 -29.46
N VAL A 19 -4.67 76.72 -28.53
CA VAL A 19 -6.06 76.29 -28.63
C VAL A 19 -6.94 77.36 -27.97
N ASP A 20 -7.95 77.86 -28.70
CA ASP A 20 -8.92 78.82 -28.18
C ASP A 20 -10.04 78.07 -27.44
N ALA A 21 -10.08 78.20 -26.12
CA ALA A 21 -11.02 77.50 -25.25
C ALA A 21 -12.37 78.24 -25.13
N GLY A 22 -12.52 79.39 -25.80
CA GLY A 22 -13.66 80.27 -25.60
C GLY A 22 -13.76 80.68 -24.13
N TYR A 23 -14.90 80.41 -23.50
CA TYR A 23 -15.16 80.69 -22.08
C TYR A 23 -14.88 79.49 -21.16
N THR A 24 -14.35 78.39 -21.70
CA THR A 24 -14.14 77.14 -20.96
C THR A 24 -12.84 77.19 -20.17
N THR A 25 -12.87 76.75 -18.91
CA THR A 25 -11.71 76.71 -18.00
C THR A 25 -11.07 75.32 -17.87
N THR A 26 -11.52 74.36 -18.67
CA THR A 26 -11.08 72.96 -18.62
C THR A 26 -10.45 72.54 -19.94
N ALA A 27 -9.24 71.99 -19.87
CA ALA A 27 -8.56 71.32 -20.99
C ALA A 27 -8.44 69.83 -20.66
N THR A 28 -8.76 68.95 -21.62
CA THR A 28 -8.67 67.50 -21.43
C THR A 28 -7.65 66.92 -22.39
N TYR A 29 -6.65 66.21 -21.85
CA TYR A 29 -5.65 65.51 -22.62
C TYR A 29 -5.71 64.01 -22.29
N ALA A 30 -6.02 63.19 -23.29
CA ALA A 30 -6.04 61.73 -23.17
C ALA A 30 -4.72 61.13 -23.67
N ASN A 31 -4.25 60.06 -23.03
CA ASN A 31 -3.12 59.25 -23.48
C ASN A 31 -1.82 60.04 -23.73
N LEU A 32 -1.51 60.99 -22.84
CA LEU A 32 -0.22 61.68 -22.88
C LEU A 32 0.92 60.69 -22.63
N ALA A 33 1.91 60.69 -23.52
CA ALA A 33 3.09 59.85 -23.39
C ALA A 33 3.92 60.26 -22.15
N PRO A 34 4.75 59.36 -21.59
CA PRO A 34 5.66 59.74 -20.53
C PRO A 34 6.64 60.83 -21.00
N GLY A 35 6.75 61.91 -20.24
CA GLY A 35 7.50 63.09 -20.66
C GLY A 35 7.33 64.28 -19.73
N ASN A 36 8.04 65.36 -20.06
CA ASN A 36 7.94 66.64 -19.39
C ASN A 36 7.14 67.58 -20.29
N TYR A 37 6.02 68.09 -19.77
CA TYR A 37 5.16 69.03 -20.48
C TYR A 37 5.08 70.34 -19.69
N VAL A 38 4.86 71.44 -20.41
CA VAL A 38 4.55 72.73 -19.80
C VAL A 38 3.20 73.20 -20.31
N PHE A 39 2.21 73.23 -19.43
CA PHE A 39 0.90 73.75 -19.74
C PHE A 39 0.94 75.27 -19.61
N HIS A 40 0.65 75.98 -20.70
CA HIS A 40 0.56 77.43 -20.73
C HIS A 40 -0.89 77.87 -20.89
N VAL A 41 -1.29 78.92 -20.19
CA VAL A 41 -2.62 79.53 -20.31
C VAL A 41 -2.53 81.05 -20.37
N LEU A 42 -3.32 81.63 -21.26
CA LEU A 42 -3.56 83.07 -21.42
C LEU A 42 -5.04 83.35 -21.18
N GLY A 43 -5.34 84.44 -20.48
CA GLY A 43 -6.71 84.93 -20.29
C GLY A 43 -6.91 86.29 -20.94
N SER A 44 -8.11 86.56 -21.43
CA SER A 44 -8.54 87.88 -21.89
C SER A 44 -9.43 88.56 -20.86
N ASN A 45 -9.32 89.88 -20.76
CA ASN A 45 -10.31 90.77 -20.13
C ASN A 45 -11.63 90.77 -20.97
N ASN A 46 -12.75 91.21 -20.38
CA ASN A 46 -14.01 91.60 -21.03
C ASN A 46 -13.84 92.52 -22.27
N ASP A 47 -12.77 93.33 -22.33
CA ASP A 47 -12.44 94.19 -23.50
C ASP A 47 -11.65 93.46 -24.60
N GLY A 48 -11.45 92.13 -24.47
CA GLY A 48 -10.75 91.31 -25.46
C GLY A 48 -9.22 91.44 -25.46
N VAL A 49 -8.66 92.20 -24.52
CA VAL A 49 -7.20 92.34 -24.33
C VAL A 49 -6.66 91.11 -23.61
N TRP A 50 -5.68 90.43 -24.22
CA TRP A 50 -5.01 89.24 -23.68
C TRP A 50 -3.85 89.62 -22.75
N ASN A 51 -3.67 88.89 -21.66
CA ASN A 51 -2.49 89.03 -20.80
C ASN A 51 -1.24 88.53 -21.54
N GLU A 52 -0.17 89.33 -21.58
CA GLU A 52 1.10 89.00 -22.27
C GLU A 52 1.98 87.99 -21.52
N LYS A 53 1.94 87.99 -20.18
CA LYS A 53 2.83 87.11 -19.37
C LYS A 53 2.31 85.67 -19.26
N GLY A 54 1.00 85.49 -19.27
CA GLY A 54 0.36 84.18 -19.06
C GLY A 54 0.71 83.51 -17.72
N ALA A 55 0.19 82.30 -17.54
CA ALA A 55 0.58 81.40 -16.45
C ALA A 55 1.04 80.05 -17.02
N SER A 56 2.00 79.41 -16.37
CA SER A 56 2.55 78.13 -16.80
C SER A 56 2.66 77.13 -15.65
N LEU A 57 2.39 75.85 -15.95
CA LEU A 57 2.46 74.74 -15.01
C LEU A 57 3.27 73.59 -15.62
N ARG A 58 4.28 73.11 -14.89
CA ARG A 58 5.06 71.93 -15.28
C ARG A 58 4.29 70.66 -14.92
N VAL A 59 4.05 69.81 -15.90
CA VAL A 59 3.39 68.50 -15.74
C VAL A 59 4.39 67.42 -16.14
N VAL A 60 4.69 66.51 -15.22
CA VAL A 60 5.61 65.39 -15.47
C VAL A 60 4.83 64.09 -15.45
N ILE A 61 4.82 63.39 -16.58
CA ILE A 61 4.14 62.10 -16.71
C ILE A 61 5.19 61.02 -16.60
N VAL A 62 5.18 60.31 -15.46
CA VAL A 62 6.13 59.24 -15.20
C VAL A 62 5.78 57.99 -16.01
N PRO A 63 6.78 57.28 -16.58
CA PRO A 63 6.53 56.03 -17.30
C PRO A 63 5.86 55.00 -16.40
N PRO A 64 4.89 54.23 -16.92
CA PRO A 64 4.19 53.22 -16.14
C PRO A 64 5.16 52.15 -15.63
N PHE A 65 4.96 51.72 -14.39
CA PHE A 65 5.91 50.85 -13.68
C PHE A 65 6.07 49.46 -14.34
N TRP A 66 5.04 48.96 -15.04
CA TRP A 66 5.07 47.65 -15.70
C TRP A 66 5.95 47.60 -16.95
N GLN A 67 6.31 48.74 -17.53
CA GLN A 67 7.23 48.81 -18.67
C GLN A 67 8.71 48.84 -18.23
N ARG A 68 8.98 48.93 -16.93
CA ARG A 68 10.34 48.95 -16.41
C ARG A 68 10.94 47.55 -16.38
N TRP A 69 12.23 47.44 -16.69
CA TRP A 69 12.98 46.19 -16.75
C TRP A 69 12.85 45.30 -15.52
N TRP A 70 12.78 45.88 -14.31
CA TRP A 70 12.64 45.12 -13.08
C TRP A 70 11.32 44.31 -13.04
N PHE A 71 10.23 44.85 -13.60
CA PHE A 71 8.92 44.19 -13.59
C PHE A 71 8.88 43.02 -14.58
N ILE A 72 9.46 43.20 -15.77
CA ILE A 72 9.64 42.14 -16.77
C ILE A 72 10.53 41.02 -16.21
N GLY A 73 11.60 41.39 -15.49
CA GLY A 73 12.46 40.44 -14.79
C GLY A 73 11.70 39.62 -13.75
N LEU A 74 10.83 40.27 -12.96
CA LEU A 74 10.01 39.62 -11.95
C LEU A 74 8.99 38.64 -12.55
N ILE A 75 8.33 39.02 -13.66
CA ILE A 75 7.43 38.12 -14.40
C ILE A 75 8.20 36.92 -14.95
N SER A 76 9.35 37.16 -15.60
CA SER A 76 10.20 36.11 -16.15
C SER A 76 10.66 35.12 -15.06
N LEU A 77 11.05 35.64 -13.90
CA LEU A 77 11.42 34.82 -12.75
C LEU A 77 10.24 34.02 -12.22
N GLY A 78 9.05 34.63 -12.13
CA GLY A 78 7.82 33.94 -11.73
C GLY A 78 7.46 32.80 -12.69
N LEU A 79 7.57 33.02 -14.00
CA LEU A 79 7.33 31.99 -15.01
C LEU A 79 8.35 30.85 -14.92
N LEU A 80 9.64 31.15 -14.72
CA LEU A 80 10.67 30.14 -14.50
C LEU A 80 10.41 29.34 -13.21
N PHE A 81 9.99 30.02 -12.14
CA PHE A 81 9.66 29.37 -10.87
C PHE A 81 8.47 28.42 -11.02
N ILE A 82 7.39 28.88 -11.67
CA ILE A 82 6.21 28.05 -11.99
C ILE A 82 6.60 26.87 -12.88
N GLY A 83 7.39 27.11 -13.93
CA GLY A 83 7.91 26.05 -14.80
C GLY A 83 8.73 25.01 -14.02
N GLY A 84 9.59 25.46 -13.12
CA GLY A 84 10.36 24.59 -12.22
C GLY A 84 9.46 23.74 -11.31
N ILE A 85 8.41 24.33 -10.73
CA ILE A 85 7.42 23.60 -9.93
C ILE A 85 6.70 22.55 -10.78
N LEU A 86 6.27 22.89 -11.99
CA LEU A 86 5.58 21.96 -12.88
C LEU A 86 6.47 20.78 -13.28
N VAL A 87 7.73 21.03 -13.63
CA VAL A 87 8.71 19.98 -13.93
C VAL A 87 8.96 19.10 -12.72
N ARG A 88 9.17 19.68 -11.53
CA ARG A 88 9.33 18.90 -10.30
C ARG A 88 8.10 18.04 -10.00
N PHE A 89 6.90 18.61 -10.15
CA PHE A 89 5.65 17.89 -9.94
C PHE A 89 5.49 16.74 -10.94
N TYR A 90 5.84 16.96 -12.20
CA TYR A 90 5.82 15.94 -13.25
C TYR A 90 6.79 14.79 -12.94
N ILE A 91 8.05 15.09 -12.58
CA ILE A 91 9.04 14.09 -12.20
C ILE A 91 8.58 13.31 -10.98
N PHE A 92 8.09 14.00 -9.93
CA PHE A 92 7.60 13.37 -8.71
C PHE A 92 6.47 12.38 -8.99
N ARG A 93 5.51 12.76 -9.84
CA ARG A 93 4.41 11.89 -10.28
C ARG A 93 4.92 10.64 -10.99
N GLN A 94 5.93 10.78 -11.87
CA GLN A 94 6.52 9.62 -12.54
C GLN A 94 7.26 8.70 -11.59
N THR A 95 8.07 9.25 -10.67
CA THR A 95 8.81 8.47 -9.68
C THR A 95 7.87 7.64 -8.81
N ILE A 96 6.74 8.20 -8.36
CA ILE A 96 5.75 7.46 -7.58
C ILE A 96 5.16 6.29 -8.39
N LYS A 97 4.75 6.55 -9.64
CA LYS A 97 4.20 5.50 -10.51
C LYS A 97 5.21 4.37 -10.74
N ASN A 98 6.46 4.72 -11.05
CA ASN A 98 7.51 3.74 -11.28
C ASN A 98 7.84 2.93 -10.04
N LYS A 99 7.89 3.56 -8.85
CA LYS A 99 8.07 2.84 -7.57
C LYS A 99 6.93 1.85 -7.33
N LEU A 100 5.69 2.26 -7.55
CA LEU A 100 4.53 1.39 -7.36
C LEU A 100 4.48 0.23 -8.37
N LEU A 101 4.90 0.45 -9.62
CA LEU A 101 5.03 -0.62 -10.60
C LEU A 101 6.17 -1.59 -10.24
N LEU A 102 7.29 -1.07 -9.77
CA LEU A 102 8.44 -1.86 -9.34
C LEU A 102 8.09 -2.72 -8.12
N GLU A 103 7.41 -2.16 -7.12
CA GLU A 103 6.93 -2.89 -5.95
C GLU A 103 5.93 -3.99 -6.34
N LYS A 104 4.96 -3.69 -7.21
CA LYS A 104 4.01 -4.70 -7.72
C LYS A 104 4.69 -5.82 -8.49
N THR A 105 5.70 -5.51 -9.31
CA THR A 105 6.43 -6.53 -10.07
C THR A 105 7.33 -7.38 -9.16
N GLN A 106 7.95 -6.78 -8.14
CA GLN A 106 8.69 -7.51 -7.11
C GLN A 106 7.77 -8.46 -6.32
N ALA A 107 6.62 -7.97 -5.86
CA ALA A 107 5.64 -8.79 -5.16
C ALA A 107 5.13 -9.96 -6.01
N ARG A 108 4.88 -9.73 -7.32
CA ARG A 108 4.51 -10.80 -8.26
C ARG A 108 5.62 -11.84 -8.43
N LYS A 109 6.86 -11.40 -8.64
CA LYS A 109 8.01 -12.31 -8.77
C LYS A 109 8.22 -13.14 -7.50
N LEU A 110 8.09 -12.52 -6.33
CA LEU A 110 8.19 -13.22 -5.06
C LEU A 110 7.09 -14.29 -4.93
N HIS A 111 5.85 -13.92 -5.26
CA HIS A 111 4.74 -14.86 -5.27
C HIS A 111 4.94 -16.02 -6.26
N GLU A 112 5.50 -15.73 -7.44
CA GLU A 112 5.82 -16.74 -8.45
C GLU A 112 6.87 -17.73 -7.94
N VAL A 113 7.94 -17.22 -7.31
CA VAL A 113 8.98 -18.05 -6.67
C VAL A 113 8.39 -18.94 -5.58
N ASP A 114 7.49 -18.41 -4.75
CA ASP A 114 6.83 -19.19 -3.71
C ASP A 114 5.95 -20.29 -4.31
N MET A 115 5.23 -19.99 -5.40
CA MET A 115 4.44 -20.99 -6.12
C MET A 115 5.31 -22.08 -6.76
N MET A 116 6.47 -21.73 -7.33
CA MET A 116 7.43 -22.71 -7.84
C MET A 116 7.98 -23.61 -6.72
N LYS A 117 8.32 -23.05 -5.56
CA LYS A 117 8.75 -23.84 -4.39
C LYS A 117 7.67 -24.85 -3.98
N LEU A 118 6.41 -24.42 -3.92
CA LEU A 118 5.29 -25.30 -3.56
C LEU A 118 5.13 -26.46 -4.56
N GLN A 119 5.21 -26.17 -5.86
CA GLN A 119 5.16 -27.20 -6.90
C GLN A 119 6.34 -28.17 -6.80
N PHE A 120 7.56 -27.65 -6.61
CA PHE A 120 8.74 -28.47 -6.41
C PHE A 120 8.57 -29.45 -5.24
N PHE A 121 8.18 -28.96 -4.05
CA PHE A 121 7.98 -29.84 -2.89
C PHE A 121 6.85 -30.85 -3.10
N THR A 122 5.78 -30.45 -3.78
CA THR A 122 4.67 -31.35 -4.11
C THR A 122 5.17 -32.50 -4.99
N ASN A 123 5.88 -32.18 -6.07
CA ASN A 123 6.40 -33.17 -7.02
C ASN A 123 7.41 -34.10 -6.35
N VAL A 124 8.41 -33.54 -5.66
CA VAL A 124 9.44 -34.31 -4.94
C VAL A 124 8.81 -35.27 -3.93
N SER A 125 7.78 -34.83 -3.21
CA SER A 125 7.13 -35.69 -2.22
C SER A 125 6.37 -36.85 -2.87
N HIS A 126 5.76 -36.65 -4.03
CA HIS A 126 5.15 -37.74 -4.81
C HIS A 126 6.20 -38.73 -5.31
N GLU A 127 7.32 -38.21 -5.83
CA GLU A 127 8.45 -39.01 -6.32
C GLU A 127 9.13 -39.81 -5.21
N ILE A 128 9.19 -39.30 -3.97
CA ILE A 128 9.74 -40.04 -2.82
C ILE A 128 8.72 -41.03 -2.24
N ARG A 129 7.43 -40.66 -2.19
CA ARG A 129 6.37 -41.53 -1.64
C ARG A 129 6.29 -42.86 -2.38
N THR A 130 6.39 -42.85 -3.71
CA THR A 130 6.26 -44.04 -4.55
C THR A 130 7.30 -45.12 -4.21
N PRO A 131 8.62 -44.89 -4.31
CA PRO A 131 9.64 -45.88 -3.95
C PRO A 131 9.60 -46.24 -2.47
N LEU A 132 9.28 -45.29 -1.58
CA LEU A 132 9.19 -45.58 -0.15
C LEU A 132 8.04 -46.53 0.18
N THR A 133 6.88 -46.38 -0.48
CA THR A 133 5.75 -47.31 -0.33
C THR A 133 6.12 -48.71 -0.84
N LEU A 134 6.88 -48.78 -1.93
CA LEU A 134 7.40 -50.04 -2.49
C LEU A 134 8.45 -50.71 -1.58
N ILE A 135 9.15 -49.96 -0.72
CA ILE A 135 10.06 -50.51 0.29
C ILE A 135 9.29 -50.95 1.54
N ILE A 136 8.36 -50.12 2.02
CA ILE A 136 7.61 -50.38 3.26
C ILE A 136 6.80 -51.68 3.16
N GLY A 137 6.08 -51.91 2.06
CA GLY A 137 5.21 -53.09 1.91
C GLY A 137 5.94 -54.44 2.08
N PRO A 138 7.01 -54.72 1.31
CA PRO A 138 7.80 -55.94 1.46
C PRO A 138 8.47 -56.05 2.83
N VAL A 139 9.04 -54.94 3.36
CA VAL A 139 9.68 -54.94 4.67
C VAL A 139 8.66 -55.25 5.78
N GLU A 140 7.46 -54.68 5.71
CA GLU A 140 6.36 -54.98 6.65
C GLU A 140 5.96 -56.45 6.60
N LYS A 141 5.84 -57.01 5.39
CA LYS A 141 5.50 -58.42 5.19
C LYS A 141 6.58 -59.34 5.78
N LEU A 142 7.85 -59.10 5.48
CA LEU A 142 8.97 -59.89 5.99
C LEU A 142 9.08 -59.79 7.51
N TRP A 143 8.94 -58.57 8.05
CA TRP A 143 8.97 -58.32 9.49
C TRP A 143 7.87 -59.08 10.26
N ARG A 144 6.69 -59.25 9.65
CA ARG A 144 5.58 -60.02 10.25
C ARG A 144 5.71 -61.53 10.11
N GLN A 145 6.48 -62.02 9.13
CA GLN A 145 6.56 -63.45 8.79
C GLN A 145 7.81 -64.15 9.34
N ILE A 146 8.89 -63.42 9.61
CA ILE A 146 10.15 -63.98 10.09
C ILE A 146 10.05 -64.35 11.58
N LYS A 147 10.48 -65.57 11.90
CA LYS A 147 10.51 -66.12 13.27
C LYS A 147 11.85 -65.90 13.98
N GLU A 148 12.92 -65.67 13.23
CA GLU A 148 14.25 -65.44 13.80
C GLU A 148 14.31 -64.04 14.43
N GLU A 149 14.49 -63.99 15.75
CA GLU A 149 14.29 -62.77 16.55
C GLU A 149 15.28 -61.66 16.17
N ASP A 150 16.52 -61.99 15.82
CA ASP A 150 17.55 -61.00 15.43
C ASP A 150 17.21 -60.33 14.09
N ILE A 151 16.89 -61.11 13.06
CA ILE A 151 16.49 -60.61 11.74
C ILE A 151 15.19 -59.80 11.83
N ARG A 152 14.24 -60.25 12.65
CA ARG A 152 12.99 -59.53 12.91
C ARG A 152 13.25 -58.19 13.60
N SER A 153 14.18 -58.12 14.54
CA SER A 153 14.58 -56.87 15.19
C SER A 153 15.17 -55.87 14.18
N GLN A 154 16.09 -56.32 13.32
CA GLN A 154 16.72 -55.51 12.26
C GLN A 154 15.69 -54.98 11.25
N LEU A 155 14.81 -55.84 10.73
CA LEU A 155 13.72 -55.42 9.82
C LEU A 155 12.75 -54.45 10.50
N GLY A 156 12.49 -54.62 11.79
CA GLY A 156 11.68 -53.69 12.57
C GLY A 156 12.29 -52.28 12.62
N ILE A 157 13.61 -52.17 12.70
CA ILE A 157 14.32 -50.87 12.64
C ILE A 157 14.13 -50.24 11.26
N VAL A 158 14.31 -51.01 10.18
CA VAL A 158 14.13 -50.51 8.80
C VAL A 158 12.70 -50.04 8.58
N TYR A 159 11.70 -50.84 8.99
CA TYR A 159 10.28 -50.49 8.87
C TYR A 159 9.94 -49.19 9.62
N ARG A 160 10.38 -49.07 10.88
CA ARG A 160 10.11 -47.87 11.69
C ARG A 160 10.75 -46.62 11.09
N ASN A 161 11.98 -46.72 10.59
CA ASN A 161 12.65 -45.58 9.95
C ASN A 161 11.99 -45.17 8.63
N ALA A 162 11.62 -46.15 7.78
CA ALA A 162 10.94 -45.88 6.52
C ALA A 162 9.54 -45.25 6.75
N SER A 163 8.80 -45.77 7.73
CA SER A 163 7.50 -45.23 8.13
C SER A 163 7.63 -43.83 8.71
N LYS A 164 8.68 -43.58 9.50
CA LYS A 164 8.95 -42.24 10.06
C LYS A 164 9.29 -41.23 8.97
N LEU A 165 10.09 -41.62 7.98
CA LEU A 165 10.39 -40.78 6.83
C LEU A 165 9.13 -40.42 6.03
N MET A 166 8.23 -41.40 5.82
CA MET A 166 6.94 -41.16 5.16
C MET A 166 6.09 -40.14 5.93
N GLU A 167 6.03 -40.25 7.26
CA GLU A 167 5.31 -39.29 8.11
C GLU A 167 5.90 -37.88 7.98
N LEU A 168 7.22 -37.74 8.04
CA LEU A 168 7.90 -36.44 7.94
C LEU A 168 7.67 -35.77 6.59
N ILE A 169 7.68 -36.53 5.50
CA ILE A 169 7.38 -36.01 4.16
C ILE A 169 5.95 -35.47 4.08
N ASN A 170 4.98 -36.23 4.62
CA ASN A 170 3.59 -35.79 4.64
C ASN A 170 3.40 -34.52 5.50
N GLN A 171 4.03 -34.46 6.68
CA GLN A 171 3.99 -33.27 7.54
C GLN A 171 4.59 -32.04 6.86
N LEU A 172 5.72 -32.20 6.16
CA LEU A 172 6.35 -31.11 5.39
C LEU A 172 5.41 -30.60 4.29
N LEU A 173 4.76 -31.51 3.56
CA LEU A 173 3.78 -31.13 2.53
C LEU A 173 2.59 -30.37 3.10
N ASP A 174 2.04 -30.85 4.22
CA ASP A 174 0.90 -30.23 4.87
C ASP A 174 1.27 -28.82 5.37
N PHE A 175 2.46 -28.66 5.95
CA PHE A 175 3.01 -27.35 6.32
C PHE A 175 3.10 -26.40 5.12
N ARG A 176 3.61 -26.88 3.98
CA ARG A 176 3.70 -26.06 2.75
C ARG A 176 2.34 -25.65 2.20
N LYS A 177 1.35 -26.55 2.22
CA LYS A 177 -0.03 -26.23 1.82
C LYS A 177 -0.68 -25.21 2.74
N LEU A 178 -0.35 -25.25 4.04
CA LEU A 178 -0.80 -24.29 5.04
C LEU A 178 -0.21 -22.89 4.80
N GLU A 179 1.11 -22.77 4.64
CA GLU A 179 1.78 -21.49 4.33
C GLU A 179 1.20 -20.81 3.08
N ALA A 180 0.83 -21.62 2.08
CA ALA A 180 0.25 -21.13 0.82
C ALA A 180 -1.21 -20.67 0.93
N GLY A 181 -1.85 -20.79 2.10
CA GLY A 181 -3.28 -20.54 2.27
C GLY A 181 -4.19 -21.49 1.47
N LYS A 182 -3.64 -22.59 0.94
CA LYS A 182 -4.37 -23.59 0.14
C LYS A 182 -5.03 -24.67 0.98
N TYR A 183 -4.78 -24.68 2.30
CA TYR A 183 -5.42 -25.61 3.21
C TYR A 183 -6.87 -25.18 3.49
N ARG A 184 -7.83 -25.88 2.90
CA ARG A 184 -9.25 -25.69 3.20
C ARG A 184 -9.64 -26.63 4.33
N VAL A 185 -10.14 -26.05 5.40
CA VAL A 185 -10.64 -26.80 6.56
C VAL A 185 -11.99 -27.40 6.19
N ASP A 186 -12.06 -28.73 6.03
CA ASP A 186 -13.32 -29.45 5.87
C ASP A 186 -13.89 -29.81 7.25
N TYR A 187 -15.01 -29.17 7.61
CA TYR A 187 -15.70 -29.41 8.88
C TYR A 187 -16.72 -30.52 8.68
N ARG A 188 -16.58 -31.61 9.44
CA ARG A 188 -17.59 -32.68 9.45
C ARG A 188 -18.19 -32.84 10.84
N ASN A 189 -19.48 -33.17 10.86
CA ASN A 189 -20.17 -33.55 12.08
C ASN A 189 -19.66 -34.94 12.50
N GLY A 190 -19.11 -35.03 13.70
CA GLY A 190 -18.63 -36.26 14.31
C GLY A 190 -19.18 -36.45 15.70
N ASP A 191 -19.23 -37.71 16.14
CA ASP A 191 -19.58 -38.06 17.51
C ASP A 191 -18.31 -38.09 18.37
N MET A 192 -18.15 -37.07 19.23
CA MET A 192 -17.00 -36.91 20.09
C MET A 192 -16.87 -38.05 21.10
N VAL A 193 -17.99 -38.61 21.58
CA VAL A 193 -17.99 -39.73 22.54
C VAL A 193 -17.37 -40.96 21.88
N ARG A 194 -17.78 -41.25 20.65
CA ARG A 194 -17.25 -42.37 19.86
C ARG A 194 -15.78 -42.18 19.48
N PHE A 195 -15.40 -40.95 19.15
CA PHE A 195 -14.01 -40.60 18.83
C PHE A 195 -13.07 -40.79 20.03
N LEU A 196 -13.42 -40.19 21.18
CA LEU A 196 -12.61 -40.29 22.40
C LEU A 196 -12.56 -41.72 22.94
N SER A 197 -13.67 -42.46 22.89
CA SER A 197 -13.69 -43.88 23.23
C SER A 197 -12.72 -44.69 22.36
N GLY A 198 -12.71 -44.45 21.04
CA GLY A 198 -11.78 -45.13 20.13
C GLY A 198 -10.30 -44.80 20.41
N ILE A 199 -9.98 -43.54 20.72
CA ILE A 199 -8.62 -43.16 21.14
C ILE A 199 -8.25 -43.88 22.43
N THR A 200 -9.12 -43.85 23.43
CA THR A 200 -8.83 -44.45 24.74
C THR A 200 -8.56 -45.94 24.61
N GLU A 201 -9.33 -46.65 23.78
CA GLU A 201 -9.13 -48.07 23.50
C GLU A 201 -7.79 -48.32 22.79
N SER A 202 -7.40 -47.47 21.84
CA SER A 202 -6.12 -47.60 21.12
C SER A 202 -4.89 -47.49 22.03
N PHE A 203 -4.99 -46.78 23.16
CA PHE A 203 -3.91 -46.63 24.14
C PHE A 203 -4.01 -47.60 25.32
N ARG A 204 -5.07 -48.42 25.40
CA ARG A 204 -5.31 -49.32 26.53
C ARG A 204 -4.20 -50.35 26.71
N TYR A 205 -3.67 -50.87 25.60
CA TYR A 205 -2.54 -51.79 25.60
C TYR A 205 -1.27 -51.16 26.21
N SER A 206 -0.86 -49.99 25.73
CA SER A 206 0.33 -49.29 26.24
C SER A 206 0.17 -48.79 27.68
N ALA A 207 -1.06 -48.46 28.10
CA ALA A 207 -1.36 -48.12 29.48
C ALA A 207 -1.18 -49.35 30.39
N ASN A 208 -1.66 -50.52 29.96
CA ASN A 208 -1.55 -51.77 30.72
C ASN A 208 -0.09 -52.25 30.84
N GLU A 209 0.72 -52.13 29.78
CA GLU A 209 2.18 -52.41 29.85
C GLU A 209 2.91 -51.55 30.89
N LYS A 210 2.39 -50.36 31.19
CA LYS A 210 2.95 -49.44 32.19
C LYS A 210 2.25 -49.52 33.55
N GLY A 211 1.31 -50.46 33.73
CA GLY A 211 0.51 -50.57 34.95
C GLY A 211 -0.43 -49.38 35.20
N ILE A 212 -0.80 -48.63 34.16
CA ILE A 212 -1.67 -47.46 34.24
C ILE A 212 -3.10 -47.88 33.91
N THR A 213 -4.04 -47.63 34.83
CA THR A 213 -5.47 -47.81 34.58
C THR A 213 -6.00 -46.64 33.75
N LEU A 214 -6.43 -46.93 32.53
CA LEU A 214 -7.02 -45.94 31.63
C LEU A 214 -8.51 -46.24 31.42
N ALA A 215 -9.37 -45.28 31.75
CA ALA A 215 -10.82 -45.38 31.59
C ALA A 215 -11.40 -44.13 30.93
N PHE A 216 -12.38 -44.31 30.04
CA PHE A 216 -13.14 -43.24 29.43
C PHE A 216 -14.57 -43.23 29.98
N CYS A 217 -14.99 -42.10 30.54
CA CYS A 217 -16.34 -41.89 31.07
C CYS A 217 -17.01 -40.75 30.31
N SER A 218 -18.26 -40.96 29.88
CA SER A 218 -19.09 -39.93 29.27
C SER A 218 -20.44 -39.88 29.96
N ASN A 219 -20.92 -38.67 30.26
CA ASN A 219 -22.26 -38.43 30.80
C ASN A 219 -23.34 -38.34 29.71
N GLN A 220 -22.96 -38.42 28.44
CA GLN A 220 -23.86 -38.41 27.29
C GLN A 220 -23.52 -39.56 26.33
N ALA A 221 -24.55 -40.17 25.73
CA ALA A 221 -24.37 -41.30 24.81
C ALA A 221 -23.76 -40.88 23.46
N ARG A 222 -24.07 -39.66 23.00
CA ARG A 222 -23.52 -39.06 21.79
C ARG A 222 -23.37 -37.57 21.97
N PHE A 223 -22.26 -37.00 21.49
CA PHE A 223 -22.06 -35.56 21.45
C PHE A 223 -21.61 -35.16 20.04
N ILE A 224 -22.54 -34.60 19.27
CA ILE A 224 -22.28 -34.20 17.89
C ILE A 224 -21.52 -32.87 17.88
N PHE A 225 -20.33 -32.88 17.31
CA PHE A 225 -19.43 -31.73 17.22
C PHE A 225 -18.89 -31.59 15.80
N LYS A 226 -18.70 -30.33 15.35
CA LYS A 226 -18.02 -30.02 14.10
C LYS A 226 -16.51 -30.05 14.33
N PHE A 227 -15.82 -31.07 13.81
CA PHE A 227 -14.36 -31.15 13.91
C PHE A 227 -13.69 -31.07 12.55
N VAL A 228 -12.45 -30.58 12.56
CA VAL A 228 -11.59 -30.56 11.38
C VAL A 228 -11.08 -31.96 11.14
N MET A 229 -11.50 -32.60 10.04
CA MET A 229 -10.91 -33.87 9.64
C MET A 229 -9.58 -33.59 8.93
N THR A 230 -8.51 -33.37 9.70
CA THR A 230 -7.15 -33.36 9.15
C THR A 230 -6.87 -34.78 8.68
N ILE A 231 -6.80 -34.99 7.36
CA ILE A 231 -6.33 -36.25 6.78
C ILE A 231 -4.88 -36.42 7.24
N GLY A 232 -4.65 -37.16 8.33
CA GLY A 232 -3.30 -37.44 8.87
C GLY A 232 -2.78 -36.55 9.99
N GLY A 233 -3.63 -35.84 10.74
CA GLY A 233 -3.17 -35.05 11.90
C GLY A 233 -2.67 -35.93 13.05
N THR A 234 -1.38 -35.87 13.37
CA THR A 234 -0.79 -36.48 14.57
C THR A 234 -1.31 -35.72 15.81
N TYR A 235 -2.06 -36.39 16.69
CA TYR A 235 -2.45 -35.85 17.99
C TYR A 235 -1.37 -36.21 19.01
N SER A 236 -0.88 -35.24 19.78
CA SER A 236 0.02 -35.51 20.89
C SER A 236 -0.79 -35.65 22.19
N LEU A 237 -0.69 -36.84 22.80
CA LEU A 237 -1.23 -37.11 24.12
C LEU A 237 -0.25 -36.59 25.16
N PHE A 238 -0.68 -35.65 26.00
CA PHE A 238 0.09 -35.22 27.17
C PHE A 238 -0.53 -35.81 28.44
N PHE A 239 0.31 -36.47 29.24
CA PHE A 239 -0.02 -36.87 30.60
C PHE A 239 0.52 -35.80 31.54
N THR A 240 -0.35 -35.22 32.36
CA THR A 240 0.05 -34.36 33.48
C THR A 240 0.43 -35.21 34.69
N ASN A 241 1.28 -34.69 35.58
CA ASN A 241 1.66 -35.37 36.84
C ASN A 241 0.47 -35.68 37.76
N SER A 242 -0.73 -35.14 37.48
CA SER A 242 -2.00 -35.42 38.16
C SER A 242 -2.84 -36.52 37.49
N GLY A 243 -2.31 -37.24 36.49
CA GLY A 243 -3.03 -38.32 35.80
C GLY A 243 -4.11 -37.83 34.83
N THR A 244 -4.18 -36.53 34.56
CA THR A 244 -5.17 -35.94 33.65
C THR A 244 -4.65 -36.00 32.22
N MET A 245 -5.42 -36.65 31.34
CA MET A 245 -5.11 -36.77 29.91
C MET A 245 -5.58 -35.52 29.17
N ILE A 246 -4.65 -34.80 28.54
CA ILE A 246 -4.96 -33.61 27.74
C ILE A 246 -4.71 -33.96 26.26
N LEU A 247 -5.80 -34.03 25.50
CA LEU A 247 -5.76 -34.11 24.05
C LEU A 247 -5.53 -32.70 23.49
N LYS A 248 -4.31 -32.43 23.05
CA LYS A 248 -3.98 -31.17 22.40
C LYS A 248 -3.87 -31.42 20.90
N PRO A 249 -4.73 -30.79 20.07
CA PRO A 249 -4.43 -30.75 18.64
C PRO A 249 -3.08 -30.03 18.46
N LEU A 250 -2.21 -30.55 17.60
CA LEU A 250 -1.08 -29.80 17.07
C LEU A 250 -1.64 -28.65 16.22
N MET A 251 -2.08 -27.58 16.90
CA MET A 251 -2.45 -26.34 16.24
C MET A 251 -1.17 -25.62 15.84
N PRO A 252 -1.10 -25.07 14.61
CA PRO A 252 -0.01 -24.20 14.22
C PRO A 252 0.06 -22.98 15.15
N PRO A 253 1.25 -22.36 15.31
CA PRO A 253 1.38 -21.14 16.10
C PRO A 253 0.39 -20.09 15.59
N LYS A 254 -0.32 -19.44 16.53
CA LYS A 254 -1.21 -18.31 16.24
C LYS A 254 -0.42 -17.29 15.44
N ASN A 255 -0.75 -17.15 14.15
CA ASN A 255 -0.27 -16.02 13.37
C ASN A 255 -0.98 -14.78 13.92
N ASN A 256 -0.26 -13.99 14.73
CA ASN A 256 -0.69 -12.66 15.16
C ASN A 256 -0.66 -11.72 13.95
N SER A 257 -1.68 -11.80 13.09
CA SER A 257 -2.03 -10.71 12.20
C SER A 257 -3.25 -9.99 12.79
N PRO A 258 -3.17 -8.68 13.05
CA PRO A 258 -4.34 -7.92 13.49
C PRO A 258 -5.31 -7.84 12.31
N ARG A 259 -6.40 -8.62 12.36
CA ARG A 259 -7.56 -8.37 11.52
C ARG A 259 -8.24 -7.10 12.03
N SER A 260 -7.90 -5.98 11.41
CA SER A 260 -8.79 -4.82 11.37
C SER A 260 -10.09 -5.25 10.69
N PHE A 261 -11.16 -5.32 11.48
CA PHE A 261 -12.51 -5.33 10.96
C PHE A 261 -12.85 -3.89 10.56
N PHE A 262 -13.00 -3.67 9.26
CA PHE A 262 -13.96 -2.75 8.66
C PHE A 262 -14.74 -3.56 7.61
#